data_AF-A0A938WZ10-F1
#
_entry.id   AF-A0A938WZ10-F1
#
_cell.length_a   1.000
_cell.length_b   1.000
_cell.length_c   1.000
_cell.angle_alpha   90.00
_cell.angle_beta   90.00
_cell.angle_gamma   90.00
#
_symmetry.space_group_name_H-M   'P 1'
#
loop_
_entity.id
_entity.type
_entity.pdbx_description
1 polymer ?
#
loop_
_entity_poly.entity_id
_entity_poly.type
_entity_poly.pdbx_seq_one_letter_code
_entity_poly.pdbx_strand_id
1 'polypeptide(L)'
;MFASNQGYGQQTSQQAQQTPEFDEDSIIDSLGRGGGKAFFNADSQPGATITGTVAEVHAYQAKDFQTGELQYSKSGKPKYDMVINLIDTDAPREDQYDEGARSIYIHGWGAQLDAYRLAMRKAGINRPKPGDRMRATYKGLGQPIARGLSAPKMYEYEFTRLDDVDRFAMQDQQPPSSGQKAQSAYQQPQQAGYAQPVSLGVPGQPAQPRVDVQQILQLKQLNKSPQEIAGMLGLTVEQVIAAATGQARGSEDASDAF
;
A
#
# COMPACT_ATOMS: atom_id res chain seq x y z
N MET A 1 68.01 -31.56 22.44
CA MET A 1 67.03 -31.51 21.33
C MET A 1 65.69 -31.14 21.94
N PHE A 2 65.21 -29.93 21.71
CA PHE A 2 63.86 -29.49 22.07
C PHE A 2 63.13 -29.14 20.78
N ALA A 3 61.94 -29.69 20.57
CA ALA A 3 61.10 -29.40 19.41
C ALA A 3 59.65 -29.22 19.89
N SER A 4 59.12 -28.02 19.56
CA SER A 4 57.73 -27.71 19.14
C SER A 4 56.59 -27.90 20.16
N ASN A 5 55.50 -27.14 20.19
CA ASN A 5 54.95 -26.15 19.27
C ASN A 5 53.91 -25.26 20.00
N GLN A 6 53.59 -24.14 19.37
CA GLN A 6 52.64 -23.09 19.78
C GLN A 6 51.17 -23.55 19.82
N GLY A 7 50.31 -22.81 20.52
CA GLY A 7 48.85 -22.96 20.36
C GLY A 7 47.96 -22.12 21.29
N TYR A 8 47.74 -20.86 20.92
CA TYR A 8 46.52 -20.03 21.13
C TYR A 8 45.76 -20.08 22.47
N GLY A 9 45.97 -19.06 23.30
CA GLY A 9 44.96 -18.56 24.24
C GLY A 9 44.20 -17.38 23.60
N GLN A 10 42.91 -17.57 23.31
CA GLN A 10 42.03 -16.49 22.86
C GLN A 10 41.29 -15.87 24.06
N GLN A 11 41.46 -14.56 24.15
CA GLN A 11 40.74 -13.55 24.92
C GLN A 11 39.30 -13.90 25.31
N THR A 12 39.04 -13.85 26.61
CA THR A 12 37.71 -13.62 27.17
C THR A 12 37.51 -12.11 27.28
N SER A 13 36.86 -11.50 26.29
CA SER A 13 36.27 -10.18 26.45
C SER A 13 34.95 -10.35 27.20
N GLN A 14 34.96 -9.95 28.47
CA GLN A 14 33.77 -9.62 29.24
C GLN A 14 33.05 -8.48 28.52
N GLN A 15 31.94 -8.76 27.83
CA GLN A 15 31.01 -7.70 27.45
C GLN A 15 30.08 -7.44 28.62
N ALA A 16 30.17 -6.21 29.11
CA ALA A 16 29.35 -5.65 30.16
C ALA A 16 27.86 -5.85 29.84
N GLN A 17 27.11 -6.22 30.87
CA GLN A 17 25.66 -6.18 30.91
C GLN A 17 25.22 -4.75 30.56
N GLN A 18 24.82 -4.57 29.31
CA GLN A 18 23.95 -3.46 28.92
C GLN A 18 22.54 -3.96 29.16
N THR A 19 21.89 -3.39 30.16
CA THR A 19 20.45 -3.43 30.34
C THR A 19 19.82 -3.17 28.96
N PRO A 20 18.92 -4.02 28.44
CA PRO A 20 18.27 -3.72 27.18
C PRO A 20 17.44 -2.44 27.37
N GLU A 21 17.95 -1.33 26.83
CA GLU A 21 17.12 -0.20 26.47
C GLU A 21 16.06 -0.70 25.48
N PHE A 22 14.85 -0.17 25.59
CA PHE A 22 13.76 -0.47 24.68
C PHE A 22 14.16 0.02 23.29
N ASP A 23 14.74 -0.85 22.47
CA ASP A 23 15.31 -0.49 21.17
C ASP A 23 14.19 -0.40 20.12
N GLU A 24 13.58 0.77 20.00
CA GLU A 24 12.75 1.16 18.85
C GLU A 24 13.49 0.87 17.54
N ASP A 25 14.83 0.92 17.53
CA ASP A 25 15.68 0.65 16.37
C ASP A 25 15.49 -0.75 15.78
N SER A 26 15.01 -1.73 16.54
CA SER A 26 14.71 -3.08 16.03
C SER A 26 13.34 -3.19 15.34
N ILE A 27 12.36 -2.37 15.74
CA ILE A 27 11.11 -2.15 15.01
C ILE A 27 11.40 -1.27 13.77
N ILE A 28 12.35 -0.34 13.90
CA ILE A 28 12.87 0.51 12.82
C ILE A 28 13.75 -0.29 11.83
N ASP A 29 14.39 -1.39 12.22
CA ASP A 29 15.08 -2.27 11.26
C ASP A 29 14.07 -2.94 10.29
N SER A 30 12.81 -3.11 10.74
CA SER A 30 11.68 -3.42 9.84
C SER A 30 11.25 -2.23 8.96
N LEU A 31 11.61 -0.99 9.32
CA LEU A 31 11.52 0.20 8.45
C LEU A 31 12.65 0.24 7.40
N GLY A 32 13.69 -0.60 7.52
CA GLY A 32 14.78 -0.72 6.54
C GLY A 32 14.40 -1.48 5.25
N ARG A 33 13.20 -2.06 5.18
CA ARG A 33 12.67 -2.72 3.97
C ARG A 33 11.25 -2.21 3.65
N GLY A 34 11.13 -0.93 3.33
CA GLY A 34 9.96 -0.37 2.61
C GLY A 34 8.66 -0.20 3.40
N GLY A 35 8.68 -0.29 4.74
CA GLY A 35 7.51 -0.01 5.59
C GLY A 35 7.52 1.40 6.17
N GLY A 36 6.36 2.06 6.22
CA GLY A 36 6.20 3.38 6.85
C GLY A 36 6.09 3.31 8.38
N LYS A 37 6.06 4.45 9.07
CA LYS A 37 5.99 4.50 10.55
C LYS A 37 4.79 3.73 11.12
N ALA A 38 4.94 3.11 12.29
CA ALA A 38 3.84 2.43 12.97
C ALA A 38 2.70 3.42 13.30
N PHE A 39 1.46 3.12 12.92
CA PHE A 39 0.35 4.04 13.23
C PHE A 39 -0.13 3.94 14.68
N PHE A 40 -0.24 2.72 15.22
CA PHE A 40 -0.60 2.51 16.62
C PHE A 40 0.65 2.34 17.49
N ASN A 41 0.72 3.09 18.57
CA ASN A 41 1.82 3.13 19.53
C ASN A 41 1.30 3.05 20.98
N ALA A 42 2.15 3.33 21.96
CA ALA A 42 1.80 3.31 23.38
C ALA A 42 0.74 4.37 23.73
N ASP A 43 0.75 5.52 23.03
CA ASP A 43 -0.09 6.69 23.29
C ASP A 43 -1.40 6.71 22.49
N SER A 44 -1.62 5.69 21.65
CA SER A 44 -2.81 5.58 20.83
C SER A 44 -4.07 5.53 21.69
N GLN A 45 -5.01 6.42 21.40
CA GLN A 45 -6.27 6.52 22.13
C GLN A 45 -7.35 5.61 21.52
N PRO A 46 -8.26 5.02 22.33
CA PRO A 46 -9.43 4.31 21.79
C PRO A 46 -10.20 5.20 20.81
N GLY A 47 -10.55 4.64 19.66
CA GLY A 47 -11.16 5.37 18.54
C GLY A 47 -10.15 5.84 17.49
N ALA A 48 -8.84 5.81 17.76
CA ALA A 48 -7.83 6.07 16.74
C ALA A 48 -8.02 5.10 15.57
N THR A 49 -8.08 5.66 14.37
CA THR A 49 -8.36 4.92 13.14
C THR A 49 -7.42 5.36 12.04
N ILE A 50 -7.09 4.43 11.17
CA ILE A 50 -6.38 4.67 9.92
C ILE A 50 -7.02 3.87 8.81
N THR A 51 -7.13 4.50 7.65
CA THR A 51 -7.55 3.88 6.40
C THR A 51 -6.43 4.06 5.39
N GLY A 52 -6.08 3.00 4.66
CA GLY A 52 -5.07 3.08 3.61
C GLY A 52 -5.16 1.92 2.63
N THR A 53 -4.40 2.04 1.55
CA THR A 53 -4.21 0.98 0.56
C THR A 53 -3.09 0.07 1.02
N VAL A 54 -3.33 -1.24 1.05
CA VAL A 54 -2.31 -2.24 1.35
C VAL A 54 -1.23 -2.17 0.27
N ALA A 55 0.01 -1.91 0.66
CA ALA A 55 1.18 -1.98 -0.21
C ALA A 55 1.86 -3.34 -0.10
N GLU A 56 2.05 -3.82 1.13
CA GLU A 56 2.75 -5.08 1.39
C GLU A 56 2.28 -5.72 2.70
N VAL A 57 2.43 -7.05 2.80
CA VAL A 57 2.09 -7.83 3.99
C VAL A 57 3.26 -8.76 4.29
N HIS A 58 3.86 -8.59 5.46
CA HIS A 58 4.95 -9.42 5.95
C HIS A 58 4.51 -10.27 7.13
N ALA A 59 5.17 -11.41 7.30
CA ALA A 59 5.08 -12.24 8.49
C ALA A 59 6.49 -12.54 9.00
N TYR A 60 6.75 -12.20 10.26
CA TYR A 60 8.04 -12.41 10.91
C TYR A 60 7.87 -13.25 12.14
N GLN A 61 8.88 -14.06 12.49
CA GLN A 61 8.84 -14.76 13.77
C GLN A 61 8.90 -13.71 14.88
N ALA A 62 7.97 -13.79 15.82
CA ALA A 62 7.85 -12.87 16.93
C ALA A 62 9.09 -12.97 17.82
N LYS A 63 9.54 -11.83 18.34
CA LYS A 63 10.63 -11.73 19.32
C LYS A 63 10.08 -11.21 20.64
N ASP A 64 10.68 -11.63 21.75
CA ASP A 64 10.46 -10.97 23.03
C ASP A 64 11.04 -9.56 22.97
N PHE A 65 10.26 -8.57 23.39
CA PHE A 65 10.67 -7.18 23.26
C PHE A 65 11.83 -6.82 24.21
N GLN A 66 11.92 -7.48 25.37
CA GLN A 66 12.97 -7.20 26.35
C GLN A 66 14.26 -7.97 26.03
N THR A 67 14.14 -9.22 25.59
CA THR A 67 15.32 -10.08 25.40
C THR A 67 15.77 -10.23 23.95
N GLY A 68 14.92 -9.87 22.98
CA GLY A 68 15.17 -10.09 21.55
C GLY A 68 15.06 -11.55 21.11
N GLU A 69 14.77 -12.47 22.03
CA GLU A 69 14.71 -13.91 21.75
C GLU A 69 13.47 -14.29 20.93
N LEU A 70 13.58 -15.29 20.08
CA LEU A 70 12.46 -15.81 19.30
C LEU A 70 11.38 -16.41 20.21
N GLN A 71 10.12 -16.04 19.97
CA GLN A 71 9.00 -16.55 20.74
C GLN A 71 8.48 -17.87 20.18
N TYR A 72 8.16 -18.78 21.10
CA TYR A 72 7.52 -20.06 20.82
C TYR A 72 6.27 -20.22 21.68
N SER A 73 5.29 -20.98 21.19
CA SER A 73 4.15 -21.42 21.99
C SER A 73 4.59 -22.42 23.07
N LYS A 74 3.69 -22.74 24.01
CA LYS A 74 3.92 -23.82 24.99
C LYS A 74 4.19 -25.19 24.35
N SER A 75 3.80 -25.38 23.10
CA SER A 75 4.07 -26.60 22.33
C SER A 75 5.37 -26.53 21.50
N GLY A 76 6.19 -25.49 21.69
CA GLY A 76 7.44 -25.30 20.94
C GLY A 76 7.28 -24.83 19.50
N LYS A 77 6.08 -24.40 19.07
CA LYS A 77 5.89 -23.89 17.70
C LYS A 77 6.26 -22.40 17.63
N PRO A 78 6.94 -21.94 16.58
CA PRO A 78 7.26 -20.52 16.42
C PRO A 78 5.98 -19.69 16.38
N LYS A 79 5.99 -18.56 17.10
CA LYS A 79 4.95 -17.54 16.99
C LYS A 79 5.37 -16.52 15.94
N TYR A 80 4.40 -16.00 15.19
CA TYR A 80 4.66 -15.01 14.15
C TYR A 80 3.87 -13.73 14.44
N ASP A 81 4.41 -12.59 14.06
CA ASP A 81 3.71 -11.32 13.95
C ASP A 81 3.54 -10.98 12.48
N MET A 82 2.50 -10.20 12.15
CA MET A 82 2.27 -9.68 10.81
C MET A 82 2.47 -8.16 10.81
N VAL A 83 3.08 -7.66 9.73
CA VAL A 83 3.21 -6.23 9.47
C VAL A 83 2.54 -5.93 8.15
N ILE A 84 1.56 -5.03 8.16
CA ILE A 84 0.86 -4.58 6.96
C ILE A 84 1.29 -3.14 6.69
N ASN A 85 1.96 -2.93 5.55
CA ASN A 85 2.37 -1.62 5.09
C ASN A 85 1.20 -1.01 4.30
N LEU A 86 0.79 0.18 4.70
CA LEU A 86 -0.25 0.97 4.05
C LEU A 86 0.37 2.19 3.37
N ILE A 87 -0.15 2.52 2.19
CA ILE A 87 0.08 3.77 1.46
C ILE A 87 -1.26 4.50 1.27
N ASP A 88 -1.22 5.72 0.74
CA ASP A 88 -2.42 6.54 0.51
C ASP A 88 -3.32 6.65 1.76
N THR A 89 -2.68 6.82 2.92
CA THR A 89 -3.38 6.81 4.20
C THR A 89 -4.06 8.15 4.49
N ASP A 90 -5.08 8.11 5.33
CA ASP A 90 -5.75 9.27 5.90
C ASP A 90 -5.01 9.90 7.11
N ALA A 91 -3.81 9.41 7.43
CA ALA A 91 -2.97 10.00 8.46
C ALA A 91 -2.44 11.38 8.02
N PRO A 92 -2.38 12.37 8.94
CA PRO A 92 -1.76 13.65 8.64
C PRO A 92 -0.28 13.45 8.32
N ARG A 93 0.22 14.23 7.34
CA ARG A 93 1.63 14.19 6.95
C ARG A 93 2.45 14.93 7.99
N GLU A 94 3.54 14.31 8.43
CA GLU A 94 4.42 14.87 9.47
C GLU A 94 5.39 15.90 8.90
N ASP A 95 5.85 15.69 7.66
CA ASP A 95 6.74 16.60 6.94
C ASP A 95 6.57 16.48 5.41
N GLN A 96 7.37 17.23 4.66
CA GLN A 96 7.32 17.31 3.19
C GLN A 96 7.79 16.03 2.46
N TYR A 97 8.44 15.10 3.16
CA TYR A 97 8.90 13.81 2.64
C TYR A 97 8.01 12.65 3.10
N ASP A 98 7.03 12.92 3.96
CA ASP A 98 6.06 11.95 4.42
C ASP A 98 5.01 11.65 3.33
N GLU A 99 5.29 10.60 2.57
CA GLU A 99 4.37 10.03 1.58
C GLU A 99 3.13 9.36 2.21
N GLY A 100 2.98 9.44 3.53
CA GLY A 100 1.81 8.96 4.27
C GLY A 100 1.79 7.45 4.38
N ALA A 101 2.94 6.80 4.14
CA ALA A 101 3.09 5.38 4.37
C ALA A 101 3.05 5.10 5.87
N ARG A 102 2.29 4.10 6.30
CA ARG A 102 2.19 3.69 7.70
C ARG A 102 2.15 2.17 7.83
N SER A 103 2.66 1.64 8.93
CA SER A 103 2.65 0.20 9.21
C SER A 103 1.66 -0.16 10.30
N ILE A 104 0.97 -1.29 10.13
CA ILE A 104 0.06 -1.89 11.11
C ILE A 104 0.64 -3.22 11.57
N TYR A 105 0.99 -3.28 12.86
CA TYR A 105 1.51 -4.48 13.50
C TYR A 105 0.36 -5.28 14.11
N ILE A 106 0.32 -6.57 13.78
CA ILE A 106 -0.73 -7.50 14.20
C ILE A 106 -0.07 -8.74 14.79
N HIS A 107 -0.30 -8.99 16.07
CA HIS A 107 0.19 -10.23 16.69
C HIS A 107 -0.48 -11.45 16.07
N GLY A 108 0.29 -12.50 15.77
CA GLY A 108 -0.24 -13.77 15.25
C GLY A 108 -0.85 -14.66 16.32
N TRP A 109 -1.38 -14.08 17.41
CA TRP A 109 -2.13 -14.78 18.45
C TRP A 109 -3.11 -13.84 19.17
N GLY A 110 -4.05 -14.44 19.91
CA GLY A 110 -4.97 -13.71 20.79
C GLY A 110 -6.04 -12.90 20.06
N ALA A 111 -6.69 -11.99 20.81
CA ALA A 111 -7.87 -11.26 20.35
C ALA A 111 -7.62 -10.38 19.11
N GLN A 112 -6.39 -9.87 18.94
CA GLN A 112 -6.04 -9.06 17.78
C GLN A 112 -6.06 -9.88 16.48
N LEU A 113 -5.48 -11.10 16.51
CA LEU A 113 -5.53 -12.00 15.36
C LEU A 113 -6.97 -12.44 15.06
N ASP A 114 -7.78 -12.68 16.09
CA ASP A 114 -9.18 -13.08 15.92
C ASP A 114 -9.99 -11.97 15.24
N ALA A 115 -9.78 -10.70 15.62
CA ALA A 115 -10.37 -9.54 14.97
C ALA A 115 -9.93 -9.42 13.50
N TYR A 116 -8.64 -9.60 13.22
CA TYR A 116 -8.11 -9.57 11.86
C TYR A 116 -8.71 -10.67 10.98
N ARG A 117 -8.75 -11.92 11.48
CA ARG A 117 -9.38 -13.04 10.78
C ARG A 117 -10.88 -12.83 10.57
N LEU A 118 -11.56 -12.23 11.55
CA LEU A 118 -12.98 -11.89 11.42
C LEU A 118 -13.21 -10.89 10.28
N ALA A 119 -12.38 -9.84 10.19
CA ALA A 119 -12.45 -8.85 9.12
C ALA A 119 -12.24 -9.50 7.74
N MET A 120 -11.23 -10.36 7.61
CA MET A 120 -10.98 -11.11 6.38
C MET A 120 -12.17 -11.99 5.97
N ARG A 121 -12.78 -12.71 6.93
CA ARG A 121 -13.99 -13.51 6.67
C ARG A 121 -15.16 -12.62 6.23
N LYS A 122 -15.37 -11.46 6.86
CA LYS A 122 -16.41 -10.49 6.48
C LYS A 122 -16.21 -9.97 5.06
N ALA A 123 -14.97 -9.72 4.67
CA ALA A 123 -14.60 -9.27 3.33
C ALA A 123 -14.54 -10.41 2.29
N GLY A 124 -14.72 -11.66 2.70
CA GLY A 124 -14.62 -12.82 1.80
C GLY A 124 -13.21 -13.07 1.25
N ILE A 125 -12.16 -12.62 1.96
CA ILE A 125 -10.76 -12.77 1.53
C ILE A 125 -9.99 -13.74 2.42
N ASN A 126 -9.06 -14.48 1.81
CA ASN A 126 -8.15 -15.39 2.53
C ASN A 126 -6.83 -14.75 2.93
N ARG A 127 -6.47 -13.61 2.31
CA ARG A 127 -5.35 -12.74 2.68
C ARG A 127 -5.56 -11.37 2.00
N PRO A 128 -5.20 -10.25 2.65
CA PRO A 128 -5.13 -8.98 1.95
C PRO A 128 -4.01 -9.02 0.91
N LYS A 129 -4.21 -8.32 -0.19
CA LYS A 129 -3.26 -8.19 -1.29
C LYS A 129 -2.90 -6.72 -1.50
N PRO A 130 -1.75 -6.42 -2.14
CA PRO A 130 -1.46 -5.08 -2.60
C PRO A 130 -2.64 -4.52 -3.42
N GLY A 131 -3.05 -3.29 -3.10
CA GLY A 131 -4.21 -2.61 -3.70
C GLY A 131 -5.53 -2.75 -2.93
N ASP A 132 -5.68 -3.74 -2.04
CA ASP A 132 -6.86 -3.80 -1.16
C ASP A 132 -6.88 -2.60 -0.22
N ARG A 133 -8.07 -2.09 0.13
CA ARG A 133 -8.22 -1.04 1.13
C ARG A 133 -8.44 -1.65 2.49
N MET A 134 -7.71 -1.17 3.48
CA MET A 134 -7.79 -1.61 4.87
C MET A 134 -8.16 -0.43 5.76
N ARG A 135 -9.07 -0.67 6.71
CA ARG A 135 -9.31 0.22 7.85
C ARG A 135 -8.95 -0.52 9.13
N ALA A 136 -8.20 0.14 10.01
CA ALA A 136 -7.86 -0.38 11.32
C ALA A 136 -8.27 0.62 12.39
N THR A 137 -8.90 0.14 13.46
CA THR A 137 -9.34 0.97 14.57
C THR A 137 -8.90 0.35 15.89
N TYR A 138 -8.23 1.14 16.74
CA TYR A 138 -7.94 0.73 18.11
C TYR A 138 -9.19 0.95 18.98
N LYS A 139 -9.66 -0.10 19.65
CA LYS A 139 -10.91 -0.07 20.44
C LYS A 139 -10.67 0.13 21.94
N GLY A 140 -9.41 0.19 22.38
CA GLY A 140 -9.04 0.29 23.78
C GLY A 140 -8.65 -1.06 24.39
N LEU A 141 -8.70 -1.14 25.71
CA LEU A 141 -8.36 -2.34 26.47
C LEU A 141 -9.58 -3.24 26.65
N GLY A 142 -9.38 -4.55 26.52
CA GLY A 142 -10.36 -5.58 26.86
C GLY A 142 -10.36 -5.92 28.35
N GLN A 143 -10.96 -7.05 28.70
CA GLN A 143 -10.86 -7.58 30.07
C GLN A 143 -9.63 -8.47 30.23
N PRO A 144 -8.88 -8.36 31.35
CA PRO A 144 -7.83 -9.31 31.68
C PRO A 144 -8.37 -10.73 31.74
N ILE A 145 -7.66 -11.67 31.10
CA ILE A 145 -8.07 -13.08 31.07
C ILE A 145 -7.80 -13.81 32.39
N ALA A 146 -6.96 -13.26 33.27
CA ALA A 146 -6.72 -13.74 34.62
C ALA A 146 -6.21 -12.61 35.53
N ARG A 147 -6.34 -12.80 36.86
CA ARG A 147 -5.82 -11.85 37.85
C ARG A 147 -4.30 -11.71 37.71
N GLY A 148 -3.81 -10.48 37.59
CA GLY A 148 -2.38 -10.18 37.45
C GLY A 148 -1.86 -10.22 36.00
N LEU A 149 -2.71 -10.52 35.02
CA LEU A 149 -2.38 -10.35 33.60
C LEU A 149 -2.84 -8.99 33.10
N SER A 150 -2.12 -8.45 32.11
CA SER A 150 -2.53 -7.22 31.43
C SER A 150 -3.79 -7.45 30.61
N ALA A 151 -4.63 -6.41 30.53
CA ALA A 151 -5.75 -6.39 29.61
C ALA A 151 -5.23 -6.38 28.16
N PRO A 152 -5.80 -7.19 27.25
CA PRO A 152 -5.37 -7.19 25.85
C PRO A 152 -5.81 -5.89 25.16
N LYS A 153 -4.96 -5.36 24.28
CA LYS A 153 -5.36 -4.31 23.33
C LYS A 153 -6.36 -4.90 22.32
N MET A 154 -7.49 -4.23 22.14
CA MET A 154 -8.56 -4.64 21.24
C MET A 154 -8.53 -3.80 19.98
N TYR A 155 -8.75 -4.45 18.84
CA TYR A 155 -8.74 -3.82 17.53
C TYR A 155 -9.94 -4.28 16.72
N GLU A 156 -10.32 -3.44 15.76
CA GLU A 156 -11.28 -3.74 14.71
C GLU A 156 -10.61 -3.49 13.36
N TYR A 157 -10.87 -4.37 12.40
CA TYR A 157 -10.33 -4.27 11.05
C TYR A 157 -11.45 -4.41 10.04
N GLU A 158 -11.27 -3.79 8.89
CA GLU A 158 -12.13 -3.94 7.72
C GLU A 158 -11.27 -3.97 6.46
N PHE A 159 -11.72 -4.75 5.49
CA PHE A 159 -11.07 -4.88 4.19
C PHE A 159 -12.08 -4.69 3.08
N THR A 160 -11.69 -3.93 2.07
CA THR A 160 -12.40 -3.81 0.79
C THR A 160 -11.43 -4.21 -0.30
N ARG A 161 -11.81 -5.17 -1.14
CA ARG A 161 -10.93 -5.65 -2.21
C ARG A 161 -10.74 -4.57 -3.27
N LEU A 162 -9.61 -4.56 -3.95
CA LEU A 162 -9.34 -3.62 -5.04
C LEU A 162 -10.48 -3.58 -6.09
N ASP A 163 -10.99 -4.74 -6.52
CA ASP A 163 -12.11 -4.84 -7.47
C ASP A 163 -13.41 -4.21 -6.94
N ASP A 164 -13.60 -4.25 -5.63
CA ASP A 164 -14.72 -3.59 -4.97
C ASP A 164 -14.48 -2.07 -4.81
N VAL A 165 -13.24 -1.65 -4.52
CA VAL A 165 -12.85 -0.22 -4.41
C VAL A 165 -13.11 0.52 -5.72
N ASP A 166 -12.69 -0.05 -6.86
CA ASP A 166 -12.91 0.55 -8.18
C ASP A 166 -14.41 0.66 -8.50
N ARG A 167 -15.21 -0.35 -8.12
CA ARG A 167 -16.67 -0.33 -8.30
C ARG A 167 -17.33 0.76 -7.45
N PHE A 168 -16.91 0.92 -6.19
CA PHE A 168 -17.45 1.98 -5.33
C PHE A 168 -17.05 3.38 -5.82
N ALA A 169 -15.81 3.55 -6.29
CA ALA A 169 -15.36 4.79 -6.90
C ALA A 169 -16.16 5.14 -8.17
N MET A 170 -16.50 4.14 -9.00
CA MET A 170 -17.37 4.35 -10.17
C MET A 170 -18.83 4.64 -9.80
N GLN A 171 -19.32 4.14 -8.67
CA GLN A 171 -20.68 4.41 -8.21
C GLN A 171 -20.83 5.82 -7.61
N ASP A 172 -19.79 6.33 -6.95
CA ASP A 172 -19.75 7.72 -6.44
C ASP A 172 -19.58 8.75 -7.56
N GLN A 173 -19.06 8.34 -8.73
CA GLN A 173 -18.94 9.18 -9.93
C GLN A 173 -20.20 9.21 -10.82
N GLN A 174 -21.30 8.54 -10.46
CA GLN A 174 -22.57 8.79 -11.14
C GLN A 174 -23.12 10.15 -10.68
N PRO A 175 -23.27 11.16 -11.55
CA PRO A 175 -23.98 12.37 -11.17
C PRO A 175 -25.39 11.98 -10.72
N PRO A 176 -25.97 12.64 -9.69
CA PRO A 176 -27.34 12.37 -9.30
C PRO A 176 -28.21 12.57 -10.54
N SER A 177 -28.89 11.50 -10.95
CA SER A 177 -29.85 11.51 -12.05
C SER A 177 -31.04 12.35 -11.62
N SER A 178 -30.89 13.66 -11.78
CA SER A 178 -32.00 14.61 -11.78
C SER A 178 -32.82 14.35 -13.04
N GLY A 179 -34.14 14.29 -12.86
CA GLY A 179 -35.09 13.84 -13.86
C GLY A 179 -34.90 14.49 -15.23
N GLN A 180 -35.02 13.66 -16.27
CA GLN A 180 -35.09 14.05 -17.66
C GLN A 180 -36.06 15.22 -17.87
N LYS A 181 -35.53 16.37 -18.31
CA LYS A 181 -36.23 17.20 -19.28
C LYS A 181 -35.30 17.40 -20.46
N ALA A 182 -35.76 16.93 -21.62
CA ALA A 182 -35.11 17.07 -22.90
C ALA A 182 -34.81 18.55 -23.20
N GLN A 183 -33.56 18.85 -23.53
CA GLN A 183 -33.20 20.09 -24.21
C GLN A 183 -32.39 19.77 -25.46
N SER A 184 -32.89 20.33 -26.56
CA SER A 184 -32.50 20.10 -27.94
C SER A 184 -31.04 20.46 -28.20
N ALA A 185 -30.36 19.59 -28.92
CA ALA A 185 -29.01 19.80 -29.43
C ALA A 185 -29.03 20.89 -30.52
N TYR A 186 -28.29 21.98 -30.28
CA TYR A 186 -27.88 22.91 -31.33
C TYR A 186 -26.64 22.34 -32.02
N GLN A 187 -26.78 22.08 -33.32
CA GLN A 187 -25.71 21.68 -34.23
C GLN A 187 -24.85 22.91 -34.53
N GLN A 188 -23.53 22.80 -34.33
CA GLN A 188 -22.56 23.73 -34.92
C GLN A 188 -21.92 23.09 -36.16
N PRO A 189 -21.76 23.84 -37.27
CA PRO A 189 -21.35 23.29 -38.56
C PRO A 189 -19.86 22.94 -38.62
N GLN A 190 -19.56 21.78 -39.22
CA GLN A 190 -18.20 21.34 -39.57
C GLN A 190 -17.65 22.15 -40.75
N GLN A 191 -16.46 22.73 -40.58
CA GLN A 191 -15.68 23.25 -41.70
C GLN A 191 -14.77 22.15 -42.27
N ALA A 192 -14.84 22.04 -43.60
CA ALA A 192 -14.10 21.11 -44.43
C ALA A 192 -12.61 21.51 -44.56
N GLY A 193 -11.73 20.52 -44.66
CA GLY A 193 -10.33 20.74 -45.02
C GLY A 193 -9.50 19.47 -45.17
N TYR A 194 -9.15 19.18 -46.43
CA TYR A 194 -8.00 18.42 -46.97
C TYR A 194 -7.89 16.90 -46.68
N ALA A 195 -8.12 16.15 -47.75
CA ALA A 195 -7.81 14.74 -47.93
C ALA A 195 -6.30 14.50 -48.17
N GLN A 196 -5.77 13.40 -47.63
CA GLN A 196 -4.50 12.77 -48.00
C GLN A 196 -4.65 11.23 -47.89
N PRO A 197 -3.83 10.42 -48.59
CA PRO A 197 -4.28 9.27 -49.37
C PRO A 197 -4.49 7.99 -48.56
N VAL A 198 -5.52 7.23 -48.96
CA VAL A 198 -5.80 5.87 -48.49
C VAL A 198 -4.77 4.88 -49.03
N SER A 199 -4.00 4.28 -48.14
CA SER A 199 -3.23 3.07 -48.41
C SER A 199 -4.13 1.84 -48.26
N LEU A 200 -4.24 1.05 -49.33
CA LEU A 200 -4.91 -0.25 -49.35
C LEU A 200 -4.07 -1.29 -48.59
N GLY A 201 -4.63 -1.94 -47.57
CA GLY A 201 -4.04 -3.18 -47.04
C GLY A 201 -4.54 -3.66 -45.67
N VAL A 202 -5.14 -4.86 -45.68
CA VAL A 202 -5.42 -5.82 -44.59
C VAL A 202 -6.68 -5.59 -43.72
N PRO A 203 -7.62 -6.58 -43.65
CA PRO A 203 -8.79 -6.49 -42.78
C PRO A 203 -8.48 -6.96 -41.36
N GLY A 204 -8.99 -6.22 -40.36
CA GLY A 204 -9.15 -6.72 -39.00
C GLY A 204 -8.27 -6.06 -37.94
N GLN A 205 -8.55 -4.81 -37.59
CA GLN A 205 -8.25 -4.28 -36.24
C GLN A 205 -9.42 -3.41 -35.77
N PRO A 206 -9.91 -3.59 -34.52
CA PRO A 206 -10.87 -2.65 -33.93
C PRO A 206 -10.22 -1.27 -33.88
N ALA A 207 -10.97 -0.24 -34.27
CA ALA A 207 -10.53 1.15 -34.20
C ALA A 207 -10.11 1.47 -32.76
N GLN A 208 -8.80 1.57 -32.52
CA GLN A 208 -8.31 2.06 -31.24
C GLN A 208 -8.68 3.54 -31.12
N PRO A 209 -9.29 3.96 -29.99
CA PRO A 209 -9.55 5.37 -29.76
C PRO A 209 -8.22 6.13 -29.85
N ARG A 210 -8.18 7.18 -30.67
CA ARG A 210 -6.99 8.03 -30.76
C ARG A 210 -6.78 8.68 -29.40
N VAL A 211 -5.72 8.27 -28.72
CA VAL A 211 -5.33 8.81 -27.41
C VAL A 211 -4.75 10.20 -27.64
N ASP A 212 -5.44 11.25 -27.18
CA ASP A 212 -4.94 12.62 -27.24
C ASP A 212 -3.98 12.89 -26.08
N VAL A 213 -2.69 12.66 -26.35
CA VAL A 213 -1.60 12.77 -25.37
C VAL A 213 -1.43 14.21 -24.86
N GLN A 214 -1.71 15.23 -25.68
CA GLN A 214 -1.58 16.62 -25.24
C GLN A 214 -2.62 16.97 -24.18
N GLN A 215 -3.84 16.46 -24.34
CA GLN A 215 -4.91 16.68 -23.39
C GLN A 215 -4.65 15.97 -22.05
N ILE A 216 -4.05 14.77 -22.08
CA ILE A 216 -3.61 14.03 -20.88
C ILE A 216 -2.56 14.83 -20.08
N LEU A 217 -1.58 15.42 -20.76
CA LEU A 217 -0.53 16.21 -20.11
C LEU A 217 -1.07 17.50 -19.49
N GLN A 218 -2.00 18.19 -20.15
CA GLN A 218 -2.62 19.39 -19.60
C GLN A 218 -3.40 19.09 -18.31
N LEU A 219 -4.12 17.95 -18.28
CA LEU A 219 -4.87 17.53 -17.11
C LEU A 219 -3.95 17.09 -15.97
N LYS A 220 -2.83 16.43 -16.28
CA LYS A 220 -1.79 16.11 -15.28
C LYS A 220 -1.20 17.38 -14.65
N GLN A 221 -0.96 18.44 -15.43
CA GLN A 221 -0.48 19.72 -14.91
C GLN A 221 -1.49 20.42 -13.99
N LEU A 222 -2.78 20.09 -14.12
CA LEU A 222 -3.85 20.54 -13.22
C LEU A 222 -3.99 19.66 -11.96
N ASN A 223 -2.96 18.85 -11.64
CA ASN A 223 -2.93 17.89 -10.54
C ASN A 223 -4.08 16.85 -10.56
N LYS A 224 -4.59 16.51 -11.75
CA LYS A 224 -5.59 15.44 -11.89
C LYS A 224 -4.92 14.08 -11.91
N SER A 225 -5.54 13.12 -11.22
CA SER A 225 -5.06 11.75 -11.17
C SER A 225 -5.23 11.04 -12.53
N PRO A 226 -4.39 10.06 -12.88
CA PRO A 226 -4.54 9.25 -14.10
C PRO A 226 -5.93 8.62 -14.25
N GLN A 227 -6.58 8.28 -13.14
CA GLN A 227 -7.94 7.73 -13.07
C GLN A 227 -8.99 8.75 -13.50
N GLU A 228 -8.88 9.99 -13.02
CA GLU A 228 -9.77 11.09 -13.44
C GLU A 228 -9.56 11.43 -14.91
N ILE A 229 -8.32 11.43 -15.37
CA ILE A 229 -7.99 11.70 -16.78
C ILE A 229 -8.56 10.60 -17.68
N ALA A 230 -8.45 9.35 -17.27
CA ALA A 230 -9.02 8.20 -17.96
C ALA A 230 -10.56 8.33 -18.07
N GLY A 231 -11.22 8.68 -16.97
CA GLY A 231 -12.66 8.95 -16.94
C GLY A 231 -13.07 10.13 -17.83
N MET A 232 -12.30 11.23 -17.83
CA MET A 232 -12.59 12.43 -18.62
C MET A 232 -12.43 12.20 -20.13
N LEU A 233 -11.50 11.35 -20.53
CA LEU A 233 -11.17 11.13 -21.94
C LEU A 233 -11.74 9.82 -22.50
N GLY A 234 -12.45 9.03 -21.69
CA GLY A 234 -12.97 7.71 -22.08
C GLY A 234 -11.83 6.72 -22.39
N LEU A 235 -10.68 6.90 -21.76
CA LEU A 235 -9.49 6.08 -21.94
C LEU A 235 -9.34 5.10 -20.77
N THR A 236 -8.49 4.08 -20.93
CA THR A 236 -8.09 3.25 -19.80
C THR A 236 -6.98 3.93 -19.01
N VAL A 237 -6.89 3.64 -17.70
CA VAL A 237 -5.80 4.14 -16.85
C VAL A 237 -4.44 3.74 -17.43
N GLU A 238 -4.36 2.54 -18.02
CA GLU A 238 -3.16 2.04 -18.68
C GLU A 238 -2.78 2.88 -19.91
N GLN A 239 -3.75 3.32 -20.73
CA GLN A 239 -3.52 4.23 -21.85
C GLN A 239 -3.07 5.62 -21.39
N VAL A 240 -3.62 6.11 -20.27
CA VAL A 240 -3.22 7.40 -19.69
C VAL A 240 -1.82 7.35 -19.11
N ILE A 241 -1.48 6.27 -18.39
CA ILE A 241 -0.12 6.04 -17.90
C ILE A 241 0.83 5.92 -19.09
N ALA A 242 0.54 5.05 -20.07
CA ALA A 242 1.38 4.86 -21.26
C ALA A 242 1.58 6.15 -22.07
N ALA A 243 0.57 7.01 -22.19
CA ALA A 243 0.70 8.32 -22.82
C ALA A 243 1.52 9.32 -21.98
N ALA A 244 1.40 9.26 -20.65
CA ALA A 244 2.13 10.14 -19.74
C ALA A 244 3.60 9.74 -19.52
N THR A 245 3.96 8.45 -19.67
CA THR A 245 5.35 7.95 -19.63
C THR A 245 5.96 7.77 -21.02
N GLY A 246 5.16 7.61 -22.07
CA GLY A 246 5.61 7.35 -23.44
C GLY A 246 6.36 8.49 -24.12
N GLN A 247 6.32 9.71 -23.59
CA GLN A 247 7.17 10.82 -24.06
C GLN A 247 8.54 10.91 -23.36
N ALA A 248 8.83 10.06 -22.37
CA ALA A 248 10.17 10.00 -21.77
C ALA A 248 11.13 9.05 -22.53
N ARG A 249 10.66 8.36 -23.58
CA ARG A 249 11.47 7.53 -24.47
C ARG A 249 11.09 7.78 -25.92
N GLY A 250 11.46 8.95 -26.43
CA GLY A 250 11.23 9.35 -27.81
C GLY A 250 12.26 10.35 -28.32
N SER A 251 13.49 10.29 -27.81
CA SER A 251 14.62 11.10 -28.31
C SER A 251 15.98 10.46 -27.99
N GLU A 252 16.13 9.16 -28.18
CA GLU A 252 17.45 8.50 -28.19
C GLU A 252 17.42 7.36 -29.21
N ASP A 253 17.28 7.70 -30.49
CA ASP A 253 17.87 6.92 -31.60
C ASP A 253 17.61 7.66 -32.92
N ALA A 254 18.52 8.56 -33.31
CA ALA A 254 18.77 8.98 -34.69
C ALA A 254 19.83 10.10 -34.71
N SER A 255 21.07 9.78 -34.41
CA SER A 255 22.20 10.61 -34.84
C SER A 255 23.48 9.77 -34.97
N ASP A 256 23.47 8.80 -35.88
CA ASP A 256 24.69 8.27 -36.48
C ASP A 256 24.36 7.67 -37.86
N ALA A 257 24.23 8.55 -38.86
CA ALA A 257 24.38 8.20 -40.28
C ALA A 257 24.49 9.47 -41.12
N PHE A 258 25.66 9.62 -41.74
CA PHE A 258 26.12 10.59 -42.75
C PHE A 258 26.67 11.93 -42.27
#